data_AF-A0A965Z847-F1
#
_entry.id   AF-A0A965Z847-F1
#
_cell.length_a   1.000
_cell.length_b   1.000
_cell.length_c   1.000
_cell.angle_alpha   90.00
_cell.angle_beta   90.00
_cell.angle_gamma   90.00
#
_symmetry.space_group_name_H-M   'P 1'
#
loop_
_entity.id
_entity.type
_entity.pdbx_description
1 polymer ?
#
loop_
_entity_poly.entity_id
_entity_poly.type
_entity_poly.pdbx_seq_one_letter_code
_entity_poly.pdbx_strand_id
1 'polypeptide(L)'
;MNVFSLLEASTIVSHFEIIDHKRWDYGFYNRIEVILIDQSKLFVREYVDENERRYSYHWQTIDNKLISRWDNAPHHKDLITFPAHCHQGKQAVFIYSYGA
;
A
#
# COMPACT_ATOMS: atom_id res chain seq x y z
N MET A 1 12.01 -3.59 -10.38
CA MET A 1 12.30 -2.68 -9.25
C MET A 1 12.04 -3.47 -7.98
N ASN A 2 13.02 -3.56 -7.07
CA ASN A 2 12.92 -4.36 -5.85
C ASN A 2 12.42 -3.46 -4.71
N VAL A 3 11.27 -3.80 -4.11
CA VAL A 3 10.67 -3.00 -3.02
C VAL A 3 11.58 -2.90 -1.80
N PHE A 4 12.38 -3.94 -1.51
CA PHE A 4 13.28 -3.96 -0.36
C PHE A 4 14.39 -2.93 -0.50
N SER A 5 14.99 -2.79 -1.69
CA SER A 5 16.01 -1.78 -1.95
C SER A 5 15.49 -0.35 -1.81
N LEU A 6 14.20 -0.13 -2.08
CA LEU A 6 13.57 1.18 -1.86
C LEU A 6 13.35 1.46 -0.38
N LEU A 7 12.96 0.44 0.39
CA LEU A 7 12.81 0.57 1.85
C LEU A 7 14.16 0.84 2.52
N GLU A 8 15.22 0.15 2.11
CA GLU A 8 16.59 0.35 2.62
C GLU A 8 17.17 1.74 2.30
N ALA A 9 16.90 2.26 1.10
CA ALA A 9 17.41 3.56 0.67
C ALA A 9 16.60 4.76 1.19
N SER A 10 15.41 4.51 1.76
CA SER A 10 14.48 5.57 2.14
C SER A 10 14.83 6.20 3.48
N THR A 11 14.95 7.53 3.50
CA THR A 11 15.26 8.31 4.72
C THR A 11 14.06 8.43 5.68
N ILE A 12 12.85 8.10 5.22
CA ILE A 12 11.64 8.14 6.05
C ILE A 12 11.33 6.79 6.70
N VAL A 13 12.03 5.73 6.31
CA VAL A 13 11.91 4.40 6.91
C VAL A 13 12.88 4.31 8.08
N SER A 14 12.33 4.10 9.28
CA SER A 14 13.13 3.86 10.49
C SER A 14 13.53 2.39 10.59
N HIS A 15 12.57 1.50 10.33
CA HIS A 15 12.76 0.05 10.35
C HIS A 15 11.72 -0.63 9.46
N PHE A 16 12.00 -1.84 8.98
CA PHE A 16 10.98 -2.68 8.36
C PHE A 16 11.25 -4.16 8.65
N GLU A 17 10.18 -4.93 8.71
CA GLU A 17 10.18 -6.37 8.88
C GLU A 17 9.46 -7.03 7.71
N ILE A 18 10.12 -8.00 7.08
CA ILE A 18 9.51 -8.85 6.05
C ILE A 18 8.77 -9.97 6.76
N ILE A 19 7.44 -9.88 6.81
CA ILE A 19 6.57 -10.87 7.47
C ILE A 19 6.42 -12.13 6.61
N ASP A 20 6.28 -11.96 5.29
CA ASP A 20 6.18 -13.06 4.33
C ASP A 20 6.72 -12.60 2.98
N HIS A 21 7.53 -13.45 2.34
CA HIS A 21 8.03 -13.23 0.99
C HIS A 21 8.01 -14.56 0.25
N LYS A 22 7.24 -14.61 -0.84
CA LYS A 22 7.13 -15.77 -1.72
C LYS A 22 7.37 -15.33 -3.15
N ARG A 23 7.98 -16.20 -3.93
CA ARG A 23 8.27 -15.96 -5.33
C ARG A 23 8.06 -17.23 -6.13
N TRP A 24 7.54 -17.06 -7.33
CA TRP A 24 7.37 -18.09 -8.34
C TRP A 24 7.78 -17.50 -9.70
N ASP A 25 7.71 -18.30 -10.77
CA ASP A 25 8.32 -17.97 -12.06
C ASP A 25 7.83 -16.64 -12.64
N TYR A 26 6.54 -16.33 -12.46
CA TYR A 26 5.90 -15.14 -13.02
C TYR A 26 5.21 -14.26 -11.99
N GLY A 27 5.60 -14.39 -10.72
CA GLY A 27 4.94 -13.64 -9.67
C GLY A 27 5.62 -13.69 -8.31
N PHE A 28 5.06 -12.91 -7.40
CA PHE A 28 5.53 -12.80 -6.03
C PHE A 28 4.43 -12.37 -5.09
N TYR A 29 4.66 -12.65 -3.81
CA TYR A 29 3.86 -12.13 -2.72
C TYR A 29 4.79 -11.52 -1.68
N ASN A 30 4.51 -10.27 -1.32
CA ASN A 30 5.20 -9.55 -0.25
C ASN A 30 4.21 -9.16 0.83
N ARG A 31 4.58 -9.40 2.10
CA ARG A 31 3.93 -8.83 3.27
C ARG A 31 4.99 -8.22 4.16
N ILE A 32 4.91 -6.92 4.38
CA ILE A 32 5.94 -6.14 5.08
C ILE A 32 5.26 -5.23 6.10
N GLU A 33 5.83 -5.12 7.30
CA GLU A 33 5.53 -4.04 8.23
C GLU A 33 6.68 -3.03 8.18
N VAL A 34 6.36 -1.75 7.98
CA VAL A 34 7.32 -0.67 7.90
C VAL A 34 7.01 0.32 9.02
N ILE A 35 8.03 0.66 9.80
CA ILE A 35 7.99 1.71 10.82
C ILE A 35 8.64 2.96 10.22
N LEU A 36 7.90 4.06 10.19
CA LEU A 36 8.41 5.34 9.71
C LEU A 36 9.10 6.11 10.83
N ILE A 37 9.85 7.14 10.48
CA ILE A 37 10.60 7.99 11.44
C ILE A 37 9.70 8.69 12.48
N ASP A 38 8.41 8.90 12.17
CA ASP A 38 7.41 9.46 13.10
C ASP A 38 6.72 8.38 13.96
N GLN A 39 7.23 7.15 13.91
CA GLN A 39 6.70 5.95 14.58
C GLN A 39 5.34 5.46 14.07
N SER A 40 4.78 6.09 13.02
CA SER A 40 3.63 5.54 12.32
C SER A 40 4.00 4.24 11.60
N LYS A 41 2.99 3.40 11.34
CA LYS A 41 3.15 2.07 10.77
C LYS A 41 2.51 1.98 9.40
N LEU A 42 3.26 1.49 8.42
CA LEU A 42 2.78 1.17 7.09
C LEU A 42 2.85 -0.35 6.88
N PHE A 43 1.70 -0.98 6.71
CA PHE A 43 1.61 -2.38 6.29
C PHE A 43 1.49 -2.45 4.77
N VAL A 44 2.42 -3.16 4.15
CA VAL A 44 2.47 -3.38 2.71
C VAL A 44 2.08 -4.82 2.43
N ARG A 45 1.13 -5.00 1.51
CA ARG A 45 0.81 -6.29 0.90
C ARG A 45 0.84 -6.13 -0.61
N GLU A 46 1.64 -6.93 -1.28
CA GLU A 46 1.66 -7.03 -2.74
C GLU A 46 1.51 -8.49 -3.15
N TYR A 47 0.69 -8.72 -4.16
CA TYR A 47 0.55 -9.98 -4.85
C TYR A 47 0.59 -9.68 -6.34
N VAL A 48 1.50 -10.32 -7.06
CA VAL A 48 1.61 -10.23 -8.50
C VAL A 48 1.70 -11.63 -9.03
N ASP A 49 0.90 -11.91 -10.04
CA ASP A 49 0.91 -13.14 -10.82
C ASP A 49 0.68 -12.78 -12.31
N GLU A 50 0.74 -13.75 -13.22
CA GLU A 50 0.63 -13.50 -14.67
C GLU A 50 -0.60 -12.67 -15.06
N ASN A 51 -1.74 -12.93 -14.41
CA ASN A 51 -3.04 -12.38 -14.76
C ASN A 51 -3.60 -11.41 -13.73
N GLU A 52 -2.92 -11.25 -12.58
CA GLU A 52 -3.48 -10.54 -11.45
C GLU A 52 -2.42 -9.75 -10.69
N ARG A 53 -2.76 -8.50 -10.40
CA ARG A 53 -2.00 -7.67 -9.47
C ARG A 53 -2.95 -7.22 -8.37
N ARG A 54 -2.63 -7.53 -7.12
CA ARG A 54 -3.31 -7.01 -5.94
C ARG A 54 -2.30 -6.31 -5.03
N TYR A 55 -2.70 -5.18 -4.47
CA TYR A 55 -1.91 -4.50 -3.46
C TYR A 55 -2.82 -3.89 -2.39
N SER A 56 -2.26 -3.74 -1.20
CA SER A 56 -2.87 -3.00 -0.12
C SER A 56 -1.77 -2.35 0.73
N TYR A 57 -1.93 -1.06 0.96
CA TYR A 57 -1.08 -0.22 1.78
C TYR A 57 -1.95 0.34 2.89
N HIS A 58 -1.70 -0.06 4.13
CA HIS A 58 -2.43 0.43 5.29
C HIS A 58 -1.48 1.26 6.14
N TRP A 59 -1.76 2.56 6.25
CA TRP A 59 -0.97 3.48 7.05
C TRP A 59 -1.75 3.93 8.28
N GLN A 60 -1.16 3.77 9.45
CA GLN A 60 -1.78 4.09 10.73
C GLN A 60 -0.79 4.74 11.69
N THR A 61 -1.31 5.50 12.65
CA THR A 61 -0.52 6.08 13.74
C THR A 61 0.07 4.98 14.64
N ILE A 62 1.01 5.36 15.51
CA ILE A 62 1.53 4.49 16.56
C ILE A 62 0.42 3.91 17.46
N ASP A 63 -0.66 4.67 17.68
CA ASP A 63 -1.85 4.25 18.45
C ASP A 63 -2.84 3.40 17.63
N ASN A 64 -2.42 2.87 16.47
CA ASN A 64 -3.25 2.08 15.54
C ASN A 64 -4.46 2.84 14.97
N LYS A 65 -4.43 4.18 14.91
CA LYS A 65 -5.48 4.96 14.25
C LYS A 65 -5.18 5.04 12.76
N LEU A 66 -6.13 4.63 11.92
CA LEU A 66 -5.99 4.70 10.47
C LEU A 66 -5.71 6.15 10.02
N ILE A 67 -4.60 6.35 9.31
CA ILE A 67 -4.27 7.60 8.63
C ILE A 67 -4.80 7.55 7.20
N SER A 68 -4.46 6.48 6.47
CA SER A 68 -4.92 6.26 5.09
C SER A 68 -4.76 4.82 4.67
N ARG A 69 -5.53 4.43 3.66
CA ARG A 69 -5.44 3.12 3.03
C ARG A 69 -5.58 3.23 1.52
N TRP A 70 -4.69 2.54 0.82
CA TRP A 70 -4.72 2.39 -0.63
C TRP A 70 -4.76 0.90 -0.96
N ASP A 71 -5.76 0.45 -1.70
CA ASP A 71 -5.79 -0.90 -2.25
C ASP A 71 -6.47 -0.89 -3.61
N ASN A 72 -6.23 -1.94 -4.40
CA ASN A 72 -6.85 -2.12 -5.70
C ASN A 72 -7.88 -3.25 -5.67
N ALA A 73 -8.59 -3.44 -4.54
CA ALA A 73 -9.61 -4.46 -4.44
C ALA A 73 -10.63 -4.33 -5.60
N PRO A 74 -10.93 -5.42 -6.33
CA PRO A 74 -11.66 -5.36 -7.60
C PRO A 74 -13.18 -5.15 -7.46
N HIS A 75 -13.63 -4.46 -6.40
CA HIS A 75 -15.02 -4.51 -5.95
C HIS A 75 -15.95 -3.42 -6.46
N HIS A 76 -15.53 -2.53 -7.37
CA HIS A 76 -16.47 -1.67 -8.09
C HIS A 76 -15.98 -1.37 -9.52
N LYS A 77 -16.42 -2.18 -10.50
CA LYS A 77 -16.23 -1.91 -11.94
C LYS A 77 -17.03 -0.70 -12.45
N ASP A 78 -17.84 -0.07 -11.60
CA ASP A 78 -18.77 1.01 -11.95
C ASP A 78 -18.45 2.37 -11.27
N LEU A 79 -17.25 2.55 -10.69
CA LEU A 79 -16.84 3.83 -10.09
C LEU A 79 -15.88 4.62 -11.00
N ILE A 80 -16.23 5.87 -11.26
CA ILE A 80 -15.57 6.80 -12.21
C ILE A 80 -14.11 7.16 -11.83
N THR A 81 -13.64 6.87 -10.61
CA THR A 81 -12.33 7.30 -10.08
C THR A 81 -11.23 6.22 -10.14
N PHE A 82 -11.31 5.33 -11.13
CA PHE A 82 -10.18 4.48 -11.51
C PHE A 82 -8.96 5.34 -11.91
N PRO A 83 -7.71 5.01 -11.53
CA PRO A 83 -7.23 3.80 -10.85
C PRO A 83 -6.82 3.98 -9.37
N ALA A 84 -7.03 5.15 -8.73
CA ALA A 84 -6.47 5.44 -7.40
C ALA A 84 -7.55 5.88 -6.40
N HIS A 85 -7.97 4.98 -5.53
CA HIS A 85 -8.85 5.30 -4.40
C HIS A 85 -8.02 5.60 -3.14
N CYS A 86 -8.30 6.74 -2.49
CA CYS A 86 -7.74 7.14 -1.20
C CYS A 86 -8.86 7.17 -0.15
N HIS A 87 -8.77 6.34 0.90
CA HIS A 87 -9.70 6.38 2.03
C HIS A 87 -9.06 7.12 3.21
N GLN A 88 -9.58 8.31 3.53
CA GLN A 88 -9.22 9.06 4.75
C GLN A 88 -10.42 9.01 5.73
N GLY A 89 -10.40 8.05 6.65
CA GLY A 89 -11.44 7.89 7.69
C GLY A 89 -12.76 7.23 7.23
N LYS A 90 -13.84 7.36 8.04
CA LYS A 90 -15.18 6.75 7.83
C LYS A 90 -15.99 7.37 6.68
N GLN A 91 -15.43 8.31 5.91
CA GLN A 91 -16.05 8.86 4.71
C GLN A 91 -15.02 8.84 3.58
N ALA A 92 -15.42 8.32 2.42
CA ALA A 92 -14.65 8.40 1.19
C ALA A 92 -14.51 9.88 0.79
N VAL A 93 -13.28 10.37 0.73
CA VAL A 93 -13.00 11.73 0.25
C VAL A 93 -12.68 11.64 -1.24
N PHE A 94 -13.57 12.19 -2.07
CA PHE A 94 -13.35 12.36 -3.50
C PHE A 94 -12.32 13.48 -3.70
N ILE A 95 -11.18 13.16 -4.32
CA ILE A 95 -10.22 14.17 -4.75
C ILE A 95 -10.56 14.55 -6.19
N TYR A 96 -11.01 15.78 -6.41
CA TYR A 96 -11.22 16.33 -7.75
C TYR A 96 -9.87 16.48 -8.45
N SER A 97 -9.76 15.94 -9.66
CA SER A 97 -8.69 16.25 -10.59
C SER A 97 -8.79 17.72 -11.02
N TYR A 98 -7.78 18.54 -10.70
CA TYR A 98 -7.61 19.83 -11.37
C TYR A 98 -7.14 19.56 -12.80
N GLY A 99 -7.92 20.09 -13.75
CA GLY A 99 -7.59 20.05 -15.16
C GLY A 99 -6.36 20.90 -15.49
N ALA A 100 -5.76 20.55 -16.62
CA ALA A 100 -5.08 21.46 -17.52
C ALA A 100 -5.78 21.34 -18.88
#